data_AF-A0A1D2WKI1-F1
#
_entry.id   AF-A0A1D2WKI1-F1
#
_cell.length_a   1.000
_cell.length_b   1.000
_cell.length_c   1.000
_cell.angle_alpha   90.00
_cell.angle_beta   90.00
_cell.angle_gamma   90.00
#
_symmetry.space_group_name_H-M   'P 1'
#
loop_
_entity.id
_entity.type
_entity.pdbx_description
1 polymer ?
#
loop_
_entity_poly.entity_id
_entity_poly.type
_entity_poly.pdbx_seq_one_letter_code
_entity_poly.pdbx_strand_id
1 'polypeptide(L)'
;MKVNLFVSRDIEEPYADIHTDKLTDNITKAMLILENEDSNEILAVKNDSNIALLEFSEIFMFKVVNKQVTVYTQDHEYVIKKPLYQIEDVLTTDFLRISKTTIVNLRKIKKVAPSLKGMMFY
;
A
#
# COMPACT_ATOMS: atom_id res chain seq x y z
N MET A 1 -13.11 -9.88 14.90
CA MET A 1 -12.50 -11.17 14.51
C MET A 1 -11.77 -11.71 15.72
N LYS A 2 -11.98 -12.98 16.07
CA LYS A 2 -11.19 -13.68 17.09
C LYS A 2 -10.19 -14.57 16.35
N VAL A 3 -8.90 -14.43 16.64
CA VAL A 3 -7.83 -15.17 15.97
C VAL A 3 -7.23 -16.18 16.96
N ASN A 4 -7.11 -17.43 16.55
CA ASN A 4 -6.45 -18.48 17.33
C ASN A 4 -5.22 -18.95 16.55
N LEU A 5 -4.08 -19.07 17.24
CA LEU A 5 -2.82 -19.55 16.66
C LEU A 5 -2.54 -20.96 17.20
N PHE A 6 -2.31 -21.90 16.30
CA PHE A 6 -1.94 -23.28 16.64
C PHE A 6 -0.57 -23.56 16.03
N VAL A 7 0.38 -23.98 16.86
CA VAL A 7 1.75 -24.30 16.44
C VAL A 7 1.99 -25.77 16.75
N SER A 8 2.27 -26.57 15.72
CA SER A 8 2.67 -27.98 15.85
C SER A 8 3.88 -28.26 14.95
N ARG A 9 4.72 -29.19 15.37
CA ARG A 9 5.84 -29.69 14.55
C ARG A 9 5.40 -30.69 13.48
N ASP A 10 4.16 -31.15 13.56
CA ASP A 10 3.57 -32.11 12.63
C ASP A 10 2.97 -31.45 11.37
N ILE A 11 3.04 -30.11 11.27
CA ILE A 11 2.58 -29.34 10.12
C ILE A 11 3.76 -29.22 9.14
N GLU A 12 3.66 -29.87 7.98
CA GLU A 12 4.69 -29.83 6.94
C GLU A 12 4.74 -28.48 6.20
N GLU A 13 3.57 -27.89 5.92
CA GLU A 13 3.44 -26.58 5.25
C GLU A 13 2.43 -25.71 6.01
N PRO A 14 2.77 -24.44 6.33
CA PRO A 14 1.84 -23.52 6.99
C PRO A 14 0.58 -23.30 6.14
N TYR A 15 -0.59 -23.37 6.76
CA TYR A 15 -1.86 -23.08 6.09
C TYR A 15 -2.79 -22.27 7.01
N ALA A 16 -3.79 -21.62 6.42
CA ALA A 16 -4.79 -20.84 7.14
C ALA A 16 -6.19 -21.03 6.57
N ASP A 17 -7.16 -21.31 7.44
CA ASP A 17 -8.58 -21.41 7.09
C ASP A 17 -9.34 -20.18 7.60
N ILE A 18 -10.14 -19.55 6.72
CA ILE A 18 -10.99 -18.40 7.08
C ILE A 18 -12.46 -18.78 6.93
N HIS A 19 -13.17 -18.88 8.07
CA HIS A 19 -14.61 -19.13 8.10
C HIS A 19 -15.39 -17.81 8.29
N THR A 20 -16.28 -17.49 7.36
CA THR A 20 -17.11 -16.29 7.40
C THR A 20 -18.47 -16.50 6.74
N ASP A 21 -19.46 -15.69 7.12
CA ASP A 21 -20.79 -15.66 6.49
C ASP A 21 -20.80 -14.89 5.15
N LYS A 22 -19.79 -14.04 4.91
CA LYS A 22 -19.69 -13.25 3.68
C LYS A 22 -18.24 -12.83 3.41
N LEU A 23 -17.91 -12.72 2.13
CA LEU A 23 -16.66 -12.09 1.73
C LEU A 23 -16.74 -10.59 2.05
N THR A 24 -15.80 -10.10 2.85
CA THR A 24 -15.67 -8.66 3.17
C THR A 24 -14.30 -8.16 2.74
N ASP A 25 -14.17 -6.84 2.61
CA ASP A 25 -12.90 -6.16 2.31
C ASP A 25 -11.75 -6.61 3.23
N ASN A 26 -12.06 -6.83 4.51
CA ASN A 26 -11.06 -7.25 5.51
C ASN A 26 -10.64 -8.71 5.33
N ILE A 27 -11.56 -9.58 4.91
CA ILE A 27 -11.26 -11.00 4.66
C ILE A 27 -10.44 -11.15 3.38
N THR A 28 -10.80 -10.40 2.34
CA THR A 28 -10.04 -10.35 1.08
C THR A 28 -8.60 -9.92 1.35
N LYS A 29 -8.39 -8.86 2.15
CA LYS A 29 -7.05 -8.43 2.57
C LYS A 29 -6.30 -9.49 3.36
N ALA A 30 -6.96 -10.18 4.29
CA ALA A 30 -6.33 -11.21 5.09
C ALA A 30 -5.85 -12.39 4.23
N MET A 31 -6.67 -12.85 3.28
CA MET A 31 -6.28 -13.91 2.32
C MET A 31 -5.02 -13.51 1.55
N LEU A 32 -5.01 -12.30 0.97
CA LEU A 32 -3.88 -11.82 0.16
C LEU A 32 -2.57 -11.72 0.96
N ILE A 33 -2.64 -11.28 2.21
CA ILE A 33 -1.47 -11.20 3.09
C ILE A 33 -0.94 -12.60 3.43
N LEU A 34 -1.83 -13.58 3.57
CA LEU A 34 -1.46 -14.96 3.93
C LEU A 34 -0.99 -15.78 2.72
N GLU A 35 -1.49 -15.47 1.51
CA GLU A 35 -1.14 -16.17 0.27
C GLU A 35 0.16 -15.67 -0.38
N ASN A 36 0.60 -14.44 -0.08
CA ASN A 36 1.86 -13.90 -0.58
C ASN A 36 2.98 -14.12 0.45
N GLU A 37 3.81 -15.15 0.26
CA GLU A 37 5.03 -15.38 1.05
C GLU A 37 6.13 -14.34 0.76
N ASP A 38 6.16 -13.83 -0.48
CA ASP A 38 7.00 -12.70 -0.84
C ASP A 38 6.31 -11.41 -0.43
N SER A 39 6.92 -10.75 0.54
CA SER A 39 6.60 -9.44 1.10
C SER A 39 6.64 -8.31 0.05
N ASN A 40 5.84 -8.40 -1.01
CA ASN A 40 5.52 -7.25 -1.82
C ASN A 40 4.40 -6.53 -1.11
N GLU A 41 4.75 -5.53 -0.33
CA GLU A 41 3.82 -4.67 0.36
C GLU A 41 2.68 -4.21 -0.55
N ILE A 42 1.49 -4.75 -0.30
CA ILE A 42 0.28 -4.47 -1.09
C ILE A 42 -0.50 -3.35 -0.42
N LEU A 43 -0.83 -2.31 -1.18
CA LEU A 43 -1.80 -1.30 -0.80
C LEU A 43 -3.18 -1.62 -1.39
N ALA A 44 -4.14 -1.92 -0.52
CA ALA A 44 -5.53 -1.98 -0.93
C ALA A 44 -6.14 -0.57 -1.04
N VAL A 45 -6.48 -0.16 -2.25
CA VAL A 45 -7.13 1.12 -2.56
C VAL A 45 -8.57 0.89 -3.03
N LYS A 46 -9.49 1.76 -2.62
CA LYS A 46 -10.88 1.67 -3.08
C LYS A 46 -11.02 2.41 -4.41
N ASN A 47 -11.51 1.73 -5.44
CA ASN A 47 -11.81 2.30 -6.74
C ASN A 47 -13.32 2.13 -7.02
N ASP A 48 -14.10 3.19 -6.84
CA ASP A 48 -15.56 3.18 -6.93
C ASP A 48 -16.22 2.07 -6.09
N SER A 49 -16.66 1.00 -6.77
CA SER A 49 -17.35 -0.18 -6.23
C SER A 49 -16.41 -1.34 -5.91
N ASN A 50 -15.17 -1.28 -6.40
CA ASN A 50 -14.19 -2.36 -6.33
C ASN A 50 -12.98 -1.96 -5.48
N ILE A 51 -12.22 -2.96 -5.03
CA ILE A 51 -10.93 -2.74 -4.38
C ILE A 51 -9.87 -3.06 -5.42
N ALA A 52 -9.00 -2.11 -5.70
CA ALA A 52 -7.76 -2.37 -6.43
C ALA A 52 -6.66 -2.66 -5.42
N LEU A 53 -5.86 -3.67 -5.74
CA LEU A 53 -4.66 -4.02 -4.97
C LEU A 53 -3.49 -3.50 -5.78
N LEU A 54 -2.70 -2.66 -5.16
CA LEU A 54 -1.50 -2.08 -5.78
C LEU A 54 -0.30 -2.63 -5.06
N GLU A 55 0.62 -3.25 -5.79
CA GLU A 55 1.94 -3.49 -5.22
C GLU A 55 2.65 -2.15 -5.04
N PHE A 56 3.43 -2.00 -3.97
CA PHE A 56 4.27 -0.81 -3.80
C PHE A 56 5.23 -0.61 -4.98
N SER A 57 5.61 -1.71 -5.66
CA SER A 57 6.40 -1.72 -6.89
C SER A 57 5.72 -0.98 -8.05
N GLU A 58 4.39 -0.84 -8.05
CA GLU A 58 3.61 -0.14 -9.08
C GLU A 58 3.42 1.34 -8.75
N ILE A 59 3.59 1.71 -7.48
CA ILE A 59 3.32 3.06 -6.96
C ILE A 59 4.53 3.97 -7.21
N PHE A 60 4.28 5.10 -7.87
CA PHE A 60 5.27 6.15 -8.09
C PHE A 60 5.29 7.15 -6.94
N MET A 61 4.11 7.62 -6.52
CA MET A 61 3.99 8.58 -5.43
C MET A 61 2.60 8.62 -4.82
N PHE A 62 2.54 9.13 -3.59
CA PHE A 62 1.33 9.57 -2.91
C PHE A 62 1.32 11.09 -2.84
N LYS A 63 0.20 11.72 -3.19
CA LYS A 63 0.06 13.17 -3.15
C LYS A 63 -1.29 13.61 -2.60
N VAL A 64 -1.30 14.60 -1.71
CA VAL A 64 -2.53 15.23 -1.26
C VAL A 64 -3.01 16.22 -2.33
N VAL A 65 -4.17 15.95 -2.91
CA VAL A 65 -4.88 16.79 -3.88
C VAL A 65 -6.30 16.98 -3.38
N ASN A 66 -6.79 18.22 -3.31
CA ASN A 66 -8.15 18.53 -2.85
C ASN A 66 -8.54 17.86 -1.51
N LYS A 67 -7.62 17.87 -0.53
CA LYS A 67 -7.77 17.26 0.80
C LYS A 67 -7.88 15.73 0.83
N GLN A 68 -7.65 15.05 -0.29
CA GLN A 68 -7.62 13.59 -0.38
C GLN A 68 -6.25 13.13 -0.85
N VAL A 69 -5.83 11.93 -0.47
CA VAL A 69 -4.58 11.37 -0.98
C VAL A 69 -4.85 10.67 -2.30
N THR A 70 -4.06 10.99 -3.31
CA THR A 70 -4.05 10.36 -4.63
C THR A 70 -2.78 9.52 -4.76
N VAL A 71 -2.94 8.27 -5.17
CA VAL A 71 -1.87 7.32 -5.47
C VAL A 71 -1.65 7.34 -6.98
N TYR A 72 -0.43 7.62 -7.40
CA TYR A 72 -0.04 7.65 -8.80
C TYR A 72 0.68 6.34 -9.14
N THR A 73 0.15 5.63 -10.14
CA THR A 73 0.82 4.50 -10.79
C THR A 73 1.25 4.94 -12.19
N GLN A 74 1.73 4.00 -13.02
CA GLN A 74 2.13 4.33 -14.39
C GLN A 74 0.96 4.86 -15.23
N ASP A 75 -0.18 4.17 -15.14
CA ASP A 75 -1.30 4.38 -16.07
C ASP A 75 -2.58 4.87 -15.37
N HIS A 76 -2.63 4.83 -14.03
CA HIS A 76 -3.83 5.12 -13.25
C HIS A 76 -3.55 5.98 -12.02
N GLU A 77 -4.58 6.72 -11.62
CA GLU A 77 -4.64 7.46 -10.36
C GLU A 77 -5.75 6.90 -9.47
N TYR A 78 -5.45 6.70 -8.18
CA TYR A 78 -6.41 6.16 -7.21
C TYR A 78 -6.58 7.11 -6.04
N VAL A 79 -7.81 7.34 -5.59
CA VAL A 79 -8.08 8.19 -4.43
C VAL A 79 -8.29 7.33 -3.19
N ILE A 80 -7.55 7.64 -2.13
CA ILE A 80 -7.67 6.96 -0.84
C ILE A 80 -8.12 7.93 0.25
N LYS A 81 -9.01 7.43 1.11
CA LYS A 81 -9.60 8.19 2.23
C LYS A 81 -8.70 8.27 3.45
N LYS A 82 -7.60 7.50 3.50
CA LYS A 82 -6.63 7.57 4.59
C LYS A 82 -5.79 8.83 4.48
N PRO A 83 -5.50 9.52 5.60
CA PRO A 83 -4.60 10.67 5.60
C PRO A 83 -3.15 10.22 5.32
N LEU A 84 -2.35 11.13 4.75
CA LEU A 84 -1.00 10.83 4.26
C LEU A 84 -0.07 10.21 5.32
N TYR A 85 -0.15 10.67 6.56
CA TYR A 85 0.71 10.17 7.65
C TYR A 85 0.43 8.71 8.00
N GLN A 86 -0.85 8.27 7.94
CA GLN A 86 -1.18 6.85 8.20
C GLN A 86 -0.73 5.92 7.08
N ILE A 87 -0.51 6.47 5.89
CA ILE A 87 0.06 5.72 4.78
C ILE A 87 1.56 5.61 5.02
N GLU A 88 2.22 6.72 5.36
CA GLU A 88 3.65 6.75 5.70
C GLU A 88 4.04 5.69 6.74
N ASP A 89 3.21 5.48 7.76
CA ASP A 89 3.46 4.49 8.83
C ASP A 89 3.54 3.03 8.33
N VAL A 90 3.01 2.72 7.13
CA VAL A 90 2.99 1.36 6.57
C VAL A 90 3.87 1.21 5.32
N LEU A 91 4.55 2.27 4.91
CA LEU A 91 5.47 2.23 3.77
C LEU A 91 6.85 1.73 4.19
N THR A 92 7.57 1.10 3.26
CA THR A 92 8.99 0.79 3.43
C THR A 92 9.90 1.99 3.31
N THR A 93 11.16 1.76 3.67
CA THR A 93 12.29 2.67 3.43
C THR A 93 12.50 3.07 1.97
N ASP A 94 11.89 2.34 1.03
CA ASP A 94 11.90 2.69 -0.39
C ASP A 94 11.00 3.89 -0.70
N PHE A 95 10.17 4.34 0.25
CA PHE A 95 9.38 5.56 0.14
C PHE A 95 9.96 6.69 0.98
N LEU A 96 9.99 7.89 0.42
CA LEU A 96 10.49 9.09 1.09
C LEU A 96 9.45 10.21 1.06
N ARG A 97 9.14 10.75 2.23
CA ARG A 97 8.38 11.99 2.32
C ARG A 97 9.26 13.18 2.00
N ILE A 98 8.84 13.89 0.97
CA ILE A 98 9.59 14.97 0.33
C ILE A 98 8.92 16.34 0.53
N SER A 99 7.66 16.34 0.98
CA SER A 99 6.91 17.54 1.31
C SER A 99 5.79 17.22 2.30
N LYS A 100 5.10 18.25 2.79
CA LYS A 100 3.89 18.07 3.63
C LYS A 100 2.80 17.28 2.92
N THR A 101 2.77 17.29 1.60
CA THR A 101 1.70 16.71 0.79
C THR A 101 2.15 15.52 -0.06
N THR A 102 3.43 15.15 -0.07
CA THR A 102 3.94 14.18 -1.05
C THR A 102 4.93 13.19 -0.45
N ILE A 103 4.73 11.91 -0.79
CA ILE A 103 5.66 10.80 -0.54
C ILE A 103 5.97 10.16 -1.88
N VAL A 104 7.23 9.87 -2.19
CA VAL A 104 7.66 9.30 -3.48
C VAL A 104 8.32 7.95 -3.27
N ASN A 105 8.16 7.05 -4.25
CA ASN A 105 8.92 5.81 -4.33
C ASN A 105 10.29 6.08 -4.92
N LEU A 106 11.35 5.93 -4.12
CA LEU A 106 12.74 6.15 -4.50
C LEU A 106 13.17 5.23 -5.63
N ARG A 107 12.61 4.01 -5.74
CA ARG A 107 12.90 3.06 -6.82
C ARG A 107 12.39 3.52 -8.17
N LYS A 108 11.45 4.46 -8.21
CA LYS A 108 10.86 5.02 -9.43
C LYS A 108 11.50 6.32 -9.89
N ILE A 109 12.39 6.92 -9.08
CA ILE A 109 13.05 8.18 -9.41
C ILE A 109 14.15 7.94 -10.45
N LYS A 110 14.05 8.61 -11.61
CA LYS A 110 15.08 8.55 -12.66
C LYS A 110 16.13 9.65 -12.53
N LYS A 111 15.71 10.85 -12.10
CA LYS A 111 16.56 12.05 -11.98
C LYS A 111 15.99 12.95 -10.88
N VAL A 112 16.87 13.69 -10.21
CA VAL A 112 16.50 14.73 -9.24
C VAL A 112 17.15 16.03 -9.69
N ALA A 113 16.39 17.12 -9.71
CA ALA A 113 16.91 18.45 -10.07
C ALA A 113 16.57 19.48 -8.98
N PRO A 114 17.53 20.33 -8.58
CA PRO A 114 17.26 21.44 -7.69
C PRO A 114 16.39 22.49 -8.39
N SER A 115 15.30 22.94 -7.77
CA SER A 115 14.55 24.11 -8.27
C SER A 115 14.99 25.41 -7.60
N LEU A 116 14.79 26.51 -8.31
CA LEU A 116 15.28 27.86 -8.00
C LEU A 116 14.72 28.51 -6.71
N LYS A 117 13.96 27.77 -5.89
CA LYS A 117 13.44 28.21 -4.59
C LYS A 117 13.57 27.17 -3.47
N GLY A 118 14.45 26.18 -3.63
CA GLY A 118 14.68 25.15 -2.59
C GLY A 118 13.61 24.06 -2.52
N MET A 119 12.73 23.95 -3.51
CA MET A 119 11.84 22.78 -3.67
C MET A 119 12.46 21.80 -4.67
N MET A 120 12.47 20.50 -4.40
CA MET A 120 12.84 19.51 -5.41
C MET A 120 11.62 19.17 -6.27
N PHE A 121 11.83 18.95 -7.57
CA PHE A 121 10.89 18.25 -8.45
C PHE A 121 11.44 16.83 -8.65
N TYR A 122 10.54 15.85 -8.67
CA TYR A 122 10.81 14.41 -8.66
C TYR A 122 10.01 13.76 -9.80
#